data_AF-R6N1D4-F1
#
_entry.id   AF-R6N1D4-F1
#
_cell.length_a   1.000
_cell.length_b   1.000
_cell.length_c   1.000
_cell.angle_alpha   90.00
_cell.angle_beta   90.00
_cell.angle_gamma   90.00
#
_symmetry.space_group_name_H-M   'P 1'
#
loop_
_entity.id
_entity.type
_entity.pdbx_description
1 polymer ?
#
loop_
_entity_poly.entity_id
_entity_poly.type
_entity_poly.pdbx_seq_one_letter_code
_entity_poly.pdbx_strand_id
1 'polypeptide(L)'
;MKKTLFAVLVCTLMTLTLTGCGSKVETDNRVGNVSIEKLNDINNKIIYYFNDNGTSIYNNYSYNYVDEKDMVVVVGLVNNSKEEQEWFKKNIVDSKYIRFEQGNHPENE
;
A
#
# COMPACT_ATOMS: atom_id res chain seq x y z
N MET A 1 -36.80 48.85 29.78
CA MET A 1 -36.66 47.47 30.32
C MET A 1 -37.29 46.49 29.34
N LYS A 2 -36.50 45.59 28.76
CA LYS A 2 -36.90 44.23 28.33
C LYS A 2 -35.60 43.46 28.07
N LYS A 3 -35.49 42.34 28.76
CA LYS A 3 -34.36 41.40 28.75
C LYS A 3 -34.64 40.30 27.70
N THR A 4 -33.57 39.56 27.37
CA THR A 4 -33.54 38.15 26.87
C THR A 4 -34.04 37.91 25.43
N LEU A 5 -33.45 37.07 24.55
CA LEU A 5 -32.61 35.86 24.63
C LEU A 5 -31.63 35.81 23.40
N PHE A 6 -30.39 35.30 23.49
CA PHE A 6 -29.93 33.94 23.06
C PHE A 6 -30.59 33.43 21.76
N ALA A 7 -29.94 32.82 20.76
CA ALA A 7 -28.62 32.24 20.58
C ALA A 7 -28.54 31.64 19.15
N VAL A 8 -27.31 31.54 18.62
CA VAL A 8 -26.80 30.40 17.81
C VAL A 8 -27.21 30.26 16.34
N LEU A 9 -26.17 29.97 15.55
CA LEU A 9 -26.15 29.33 14.24
C LEU A 9 -26.49 30.18 13.00
N VAL A 10 -25.47 30.79 12.41
CA VAL A 10 -25.13 30.44 11.02
C VAL A 10 -23.60 30.32 10.95
N CYS A 11 -23.16 29.07 11.13
CA CYS A 11 -21.89 28.59 10.64
C CYS A 11 -21.81 28.87 9.14
N THR A 12 -20.89 29.75 8.75
CA THR A 12 -20.05 29.63 7.54
C THR A 12 -19.04 30.77 7.56
N LEU A 13 -18.32 30.87 8.69
CA LEU A 13 -16.98 31.43 8.68
C LEU A 13 -16.06 30.36 8.10
N MET A 14 -15.03 30.82 7.39
CA MET A 14 -13.89 30.05 6.89
C MET A 14 -14.09 29.40 5.53
N THR A 15 -13.88 30.24 4.51
CA THR A 15 -13.09 29.89 3.33
C THR A 15 -11.77 29.24 3.76
N LEU A 16 -11.80 27.95 4.07
CA LEU A 16 -10.62 27.09 4.20
C LEU A 16 -10.30 26.54 2.82
N THR A 17 -9.62 27.35 2.02
CA THR A 17 -8.84 26.88 0.88
C THR A 17 -7.60 26.16 1.42
N LEU A 18 -7.74 24.90 1.81
CA LEU A 18 -6.60 24.01 2.04
C LEU A 18 -6.99 22.57 1.72
N THR A 19 -6.67 22.14 0.50
CA THR A 19 -5.84 20.95 0.33
C THR A 19 -4.91 21.20 -0.85
N GLY A 20 -3.76 21.79 -0.57
CA GLY A 20 -2.56 21.38 -1.28
C GLY A 20 -2.24 19.97 -0.82
N CYS A 21 -2.25 19.01 -1.74
CA CYS A 21 -1.53 17.76 -1.57
C CYS A 21 -0.65 17.63 -2.81
N GLY A 22 0.66 17.61 -2.56
CA GLY A 22 1.67 18.19 -3.41
C GLY A 22 1.72 17.65 -4.83
N SER A 23 2.13 18.51 -5.75
CA SER A 23 2.98 18.07 -6.84
C SER A 23 4.06 17.21 -6.23
N LYS A 24 4.02 15.90 -6.50
CA LYS A 24 5.12 15.00 -6.19
C LYS A 24 6.34 15.63 -6.84
N VAL A 25 7.22 16.17 -6.00
CA VAL A 25 8.57 16.47 -6.40
C VAL A 25 9.11 15.13 -6.82
N GLU A 26 9.30 14.95 -8.13
CA GLU A 26 10.06 13.86 -8.70
C GLU A 26 11.52 14.07 -8.24
N THR A 27 11.80 13.75 -6.97
CA THR A 27 13.15 13.44 -6.55
C THR A 27 13.55 12.22 -7.34
N ASP A 28 14.42 12.45 -8.31
CA ASP A 28 15.01 11.46 -9.22
C ASP A 28 15.84 10.43 -8.42
N ASN A 29 15.14 9.56 -7.70
CA ASN A 29 15.70 8.44 -6.94
C ASN A 29 15.90 7.24 -7.87
N ARG A 30 16.47 7.46 -9.06
CA ARG A 30 16.83 6.40 -10.00
C ARG A 30 18.19 5.81 -9.62
N VAL A 31 18.19 4.86 -8.70
CA VAL A 31 19.26 3.86 -8.65
C VAL A 31 18.79 2.66 -9.47
N GLY A 32 18.93 2.78 -10.81
CA GLY A 32 18.62 1.74 -11.78
C GLY A 32 17.15 1.63 -12.21
N ASN A 33 16.77 2.31 -13.31
CA ASN A 33 15.56 2.14 -14.14
C ASN A 33 14.15 2.02 -13.51
N VAL A 34 13.98 1.85 -12.20
CA VAL A 34 12.69 1.74 -11.50
C VAL A 34 12.60 2.84 -10.45
N SER A 35 11.45 3.49 -10.35
CA SER A 35 11.19 4.51 -9.32
C SER A 35 10.54 3.89 -8.09
N ILE A 36 10.72 4.51 -6.93
CA ILE A 36 10.00 4.15 -5.70
C ILE A 36 8.48 4.17 -5.92
N GLU A 37 7.99 5.12 -6.71
CA GLU A 37 6.56 5.16 -7.07
C GLU A 37 6.09 3.90 -7.80
N LYS A 38 6.95 3.34 -8.68
CA LYS A 38 6.63 2.11 -9.38
C LYS A 38 6.62 0.89 -8.45
N LEU A 39 7.55 0.84 -7.49
CA LEU A 39 7.57 -0.20 -6.46
C LEU A 39 6.32 -0.11 -5.56
N ASN A 40 5.93 1.11 -5.18
CA ASN A 40 4.70 1.37 -4.43
C ASN A 40 3.44 0.96 -5.22
N ASP A 41 3.38 1.21 -6.53
CA ASP A 41 2.28 0.71 -7.40
C ASP A 41 2.17 -0.82 -7.36
N ILE A 42 3.30 -1.52 -7.44
CA ILE A 42 3.33 -3.00 -7.35
C ILE A 42 2.88 -3.46 -5.97
N ASN A 43 3.44 -2.89 -4.90
CA ASN A 43 3.11 -3.21 -3.51
C ASN A 43 1.61 -2.99 -3.22
N ASN A 44 1.05 -1.88 -3.70
CA ASN A 44 -0.36 -1.56 -3.52
C ASN A 44 -1.28 -2.55 -4.25
N LYS A 45 -0.89 -3.06 -5.42
CA LYS A 45 -1.69 -4.11 -6.12
C LYS A 45 -1.83 -5.37 -5.28
N ILE A 46 -0.76 -5.77 -4.59
CA ILE A 46 -0.79 -6.91 -3.66
C ILE A 46 -1.77 -6.62 -2.51
N ILE A 47 -1.64 -5.45 -1.88
CA ILE A 47 -2.53 -5.02 -0.79
C ILE A 47 -4.01 -4.99 -1.25
N TYR A 48 -4.28 -4.41 -2.42
CA TYR A 48 -5.64 -4.35 -2.95
C TYR A 48 -6.22 -5.73 -3.23
N TYR A 49 -5.43 -6.66 -3.77
CA TYR A 49 -5.88 -8.03 -4.03
C TYR A 49 -6.37 -8.70 -2.73
N PHE A 50 -5.60 -8.65 -1.66
CA PHE A 50 -5.98 -9.25 -0.38
C PHE A 50 -7.10 -8.50 0.35
N ASN A 51 -7.20 -7.18 0.19
CA ASN A 51 -8.31 -6.42 0.75
C ASN A 51 -9.64 -6.71 0.05
N ASP A 52 -9.63 -6.92 -1.27
CA ASP A 52 -10.84 -7.17 -2.06
C ASP A 52 -11.32 -8.62 -1.93
N ASN A 53 -10.40 -9.58 -1.82
CA ASN A 53 -10.71 -11.02 -1.79
C ASN A 53 -10.67 -11.64 -0.38
N GLY A 54 -10.16 -10.91 0.62
CA GLY A 54 -9.84 -11.42 1.96
C GLY A 54 -8.42 -12.00 2.05
N THR A 55 -7.93 -12.24 3.27
CA THR A 55 -6.60 -12.87 3.48
C THR A 55 -6.64 -14.39 3.38
N SER A 56 -7.81 -15.01 3.53
CA SER A 56 -7.99 -16.47 3.53
C SER A 56 -7.94 -17.12 2.14
N ILE A 57 -8.02 -16.34 1.07
CA ILE A 57 -7.98 -16.83 -0.34
C ILE A 57 -6.62 -17.47 -0.68
N TYR A 58 -5.54 -17.02 -0.05
CA TYR A 58 -4.21 -17.55 -0.31
C TYR A 58 -3.41 -17.62 0.99
N ASN A 59 -3.60 -18.73 1.71
CA ASN A 59 -2.95 -19.02 2.98
C ASN A 59 -1.41 -19.02 2.93
N ASN A 60 -0.83 -19.12 1.74
CA ASN A 60 0.61 -19.14 1.56
C ASN A 60 1.25 -17.73 1.63
N TYR A 61 0.46 -16.66 1.54
CA TYR A 61 0.96 -15.30 1.69
C TYR A 61 1.22 -14.97 3.18
N SER A 62 2.33 -14.26 3.43
CA SER A 62 2.75 -13.84 4.78
C SER A 62 2.79 -12.32 4.90
N TYR A 63 3.61 -11.65 4.08
CA TYR A 63 3.76 -10.19 4.10
C TYR A 63 4.25 -9.66 2.76
N ASN A 64 4.16 -8.34 2.59
CA ASN A 64 4.88 -7.62 1.54
C ASN A 64 5.32 -6.22 2.00
N TYR A 65 6.43 -5.73 1.46
CA TYR A 65 6.90 -4.35 1.66
C TYR A 65 7.82 -3.89 0.53
N VAL A 66 8.03 -2.58 0.43
CA VAL A 66 9.02 -1.99 -0.49
C VAL A 66 10.38 -1.91 0.21
N ASP A 67 11.40 -2.53 -0.38
CA ASP A 67 12.80 -2.37 0.01
C ASP A 67 13.43 -1.27 -0.86
N GLU A 68 13.47 -0.05 -0.35
CA GLU A 68 14.03 1.10 -1.05
C GLU A 68 15.55 1.01 -1.25
N LYS A 69 16.25 0.20 -0.44
CA LYS A 69 17.70 0.02 -0.55
C LYS A 69 18.04 -0.86 -1.74
N ASP A 70 17.32 -1.97 -1.88
CA ASP A 70 17.52 -2.94 -2.97
C ASP A 70 16.65 -2.64 -4.20
N MET A 71 15.78 -1.63 -4.13
CA MET A 71 14.86 -1.20 -5.19
C MET A 71 13.94 -2.33 -5.69
N VAL A 72 13.38 -3.10 -4.75
CA VAL A 72 12.47 -4.23 -5.00
C VAL A 72 11.25 -4.20 -4.08
N VAL A 73 10.21 -4.93 -4.46
CA VAL A 73 9.11 -5.32 -3.56
C VAL A 73 9.44 -6.70 -3.01
N VAL A 74 9.53 -6.81 -1.71
CA VAL A 74 9.73 -8.09 -1.03
C VAL A 74 8.37 -8.71 -0.73
N VAL A 75 8.23 -10.00 -1.04
CA VAL A 75 7.02 -10.79 -0.76
C VAL A 75 7.41 -12.04 0.02
N GLY A 76 6.91 -12.15 1.24
CA GLY A 76 7.07 -13.32 2.09
C GLY A 76 6.03 -14.39 1.76
N LEU A 77 6.49 -15.59 1.43
CA LEU A 77 5.65 -16.78 1.22
C LEU A 77 6.00 -17.86 2.24
N VAL A 78 4.99 -18.54 2.78
CA VAL A 78 5.14 -19.61 3.79
C VAL A 78 5.73 -20.87 3.17
N ASN A 79 5.40 -21.15 1.92
CA ASN A 79 6.07 -22.08 1.04
C ASN A 79 6.64 -21.26 -0.11
N ASN A 80 7.94 -20.97 -0.04
CA ASN A 80 8.64 -20.20 -1.08
C ASN A 80 9.13 -21.07 -2.25
N SER A 81 8.34 -22.07 -2.64
CA SER A 81 8.65 -22.91 -3.81
C SER A 81 8.45 -22.15 -5.12
N LYS A 82 9.09 -22.62 -6.20
CA LYS A 82 8.89 -22.05 -7.54
C LYS A 82 7.43 -22.10 -7.98
N GLU A 83 6.70 -23.16 -7.63
CA GLU A 83 5.30 -23.32 -7.99
C GLU A 83 4.43 -22.22 -7.37
N GLU A 84 4.65 -21.93 -6.08
CA GLU A 84 3.95 -20.87 -5.36
C GLU A 84 4.32 -19.47 -5.87
N GLN A 85 5.60 -19.24 -6.19
CA GLN A 85 6.03 -17.96 -6.79
C GLN A 85 5.37 -17.72 -8.15
N GLU A 86 5.27 -18.74 -9.00
CA GLU A 86 4.62 -18.63 -10.31
C GLU A 86 3.09 -18.48 -10.17
N TRP A 87 2.48 -19.17 -9.20
CA TRP A 87 1.08 -18.95 -8.86
C TRP A 87 0.83 -17.50 -8.44
N PHE A 88 1.67 -16.95 -7.56
CA PHE A 88 1.55 -15.57 -7.09
C PHE A 88 1.62 -14.57 -8.25
N LYS A 89 2.64 -14.70 -9.12
CA LYS A 89 2.81 -13.80 -10.28
C LYS A 89 1.61 -13.85 -11.22
N LYS A 90 1.11 -15.06 -11.50
CA LYS A 90 0.01 -15.27 -12.43
C LYS A 90 -1.32 -14.70 -11.92
N ASN A 91 -1.58 -14.80 -10.62
CA ASN A 91 -2.88 -14.49 -10.04
C ASN A 91 -2.96 -13.12 -9.37
N ILE A 92 -1.83 -12.57 -8.89
CA ILE A 92 -1.80 -11.32 -8.12
C ILE A 92 -1.11 -10.22 -8.90
N VAL A 93 0.19 -10.36 -9.16
CA VAL A 93 0.96 -9.36 -9.92
C VAL A 93 2.23 -9.96 -10.51
N ASP A 94 2.36 -9.91 -11.84
CA ASP A 94 3.60 -10.29 -12.52
C ASP A 94 4.53 -9.08 -12.62
N SER A 95 5.66 -9.14 -11.91
CA SER A 95 6.66 -8.09 -11.91
C SER A 95 8.05 -8.65 -11.63
N LYS A 96 9.02 -8.26 -12.48
CA LYS A 96 10.44 -8.57 -12.28
C LYS A 96 11.07 -7.89 -11.06
N TYR A 97 10.36 -6.94 -10.44
CA TYR A 97 10.82 -6.22 -9.24
C TYR A 97 10.36 -6.88 -7.94
N ILE A 98 9.73 -8.06 -8.03
CA ILE A 98 9.38 -8.84 -6.84
C ILE A 98 10.53 -9.78 -6.49
N ARG A 99 10.97 -9.72 -5.25
CA ARG A 99 11.86 -10.71 -4.63
C ARG A 99 11.06 -11.51 -3.63
N PHE A 100 11.01 -12.83 -3.85
CA PHE A 100 10.34 -13.73 -2.92
C PHE A 100 11.32 -14.21 -1.84
N GLU A 101 10.84 -14.25 -0.61
CA GLU A 101 11.57 -14.81 0.52
C GLU A 101 10.67 -15.70 1.38
N GLN A 102 11.33 -16.49 2.22
CA GLN A 102 10.65 -17.41 3.12
C GLN A 102 10.03 -16.62 4.28
N GLY A 103 8.70 -16.57 4.31
CA GLY A 103 7.91 -16.03 5.41
C GLY A 103 7.49 -17.11 6.40
N ASN A 104 6.91 -16.66 7.51
CA ASN A 104 6.23 -17.53 8.49
C ASN A 104 4.73 -17.24 8.44
N HIS A 105 3.89 -18.18 8.90
CA HIS A 105 2.54 -17.75 9.27
C HIS A 105 2.65 -16.72 10.40
N PRO A 106 1.81 -15.68 10.41
CA PRO A 106 1.59 -14.95 11.64
C PRO A 106 1.13 -15.98 12.68
N GLU A 107 2.01 -16.31 13.62
CA GLU A 107 1.60 -17.03 14.82
C GLU A 107 0.58 -16.10 15.48
N ASN A 108 -0.67 -16.56 15.60
CA ASN A 108 -1.81 -15.89 16.25
C ASN A 108 -2.65 -14.96 15.35
N GLU A 109 -3.64 -15.55 14.67
CA GLU A 109 -4.97 -14.92 14.46
C GLU A 109 -6.06 -15.83 15.05
#